data_AF-Q7S9C0-F1
#
_entry.id   AF-Q7S9C0-F1
#
_cell.length_a   1.000
_cell.length_b   1.000
_cell.length_c   1.000
_cell.angle_alpha   90.00
_cell.angle_beta   90.00
_cell.angle_gamma   90.00
#
_symmetry.space_group_name_H-M   'P 1'
#
loop_
_entity.id
_entity.type
_entity.pdbx_description
1 polymer ?
#
loop_
_entity_poly.entity_id
_entity_poly.type
_entity_poly.pdbx_seq_one_letter_code
_entity_poly.pdbx_strand_id
1 'polypeptide(L)'
;MTQQPILAFTSTSTTSNTPIPKTTPNLLPCRIHHSGSVEPTDSFWNPRCEQDGNLKVSYFRGRKLHGKTLPLPEGYKGVVASKVFPKQDTKKPRLAHEMSFIMDNDGPEVIDLEAEQQPEVQVGGAMEIQAEFEEVVVWGHEHLADAGGDAYVRGVEEWVGFAERVHSF
;
A
#
# COMPACT_ATOMS: atom_id res chain seq x y z
N MET A 1 -5.41 -26.05 15.72
CA MET A 1 -5.18 -24.60 15.97
C MET A 1 -5.12 -23.91 14.62
N THR A 2 -6.15 -23.18 14.23
CA THR A 2 -6.16 -22.40 12.98
C THR A 2 -5.38 -21.11 13.20
N GLN A 3 -4.17 -21.04 12.64
CA GLN A 3 -3.36 -19.82 12.65
C GLN A 3 -4.11 -18.75 11.85
N GLN A 4 -4.60 -17.70 12.50
CA GLN A 4 -5.23 -16.58 11.79
C GLN A 4 -4.16 -15.77 11.06
N PRO A 5 -4.40 -15.36 9.80
CA PRO A 5 -3.43 -14.60 9.03
C PRO A 5 -3.27 -13.18 9.58
N ILE A 6 -2.02 -12.68 9.61
CA ILE A 6 -1.66 -11.33 10.10
C ILE A 6 -2.35 -10.23 9.28
N LEU A 7 -2.54 -10.46 7.98
CA LEU A 7 -3.31 -9.61 7.06
C LEU A 7 -4.20 -10.52 6.22
N ALA A 8 -5.47 -10.14 6.07
CA ALA A 8 -6.42 -10.86 5.23
C ALA A 8 -7.07 -9.89 4.25
N PHE A 9 -7.10 -10.26 2.98
CA PHE A 9 -7.97 -9.61 2.01
C PHE A 9 -9.41 -9.94 2.38
N THR A 10 -10.25 -8.93 2.57
CA THR A 10 -11.68 -9.19 2.68
C THR A 10 -12.14 -9.59 1.30
N SER A 11 -12.44 -10.88 1.11
CA SER A 11 -13.15 -11.35 -0.07
C SER A 11 -14.39 -10.47 -0.18
N THR A 12 -14.44 -9.63 -1.20
CA THR A 12 -15.52 -8.70 -1.45
C THR A 12 -16.77 -9.49 -1.79
N SER A 13 -17.46 -10.05 -0.81
CA SER A 13 -18.87 -10.35 -0.93
C SER A 13 -19.60 -9.01 -0.88
N THR A 14 -19.70 -8.39 -2.06
CA THR A 14 -20.91 -7.70 -2.53
C THR A 14 -21.54 -6.72 -1.55
N THR A 15 -20.95 -5.53 -1.41
CA THR A 15 -21.71 -4.32 -1.08
C THR A 15 -21.37 -3.18 -2.05
N SER A 16 -21.30 -3.53 -3.34
CA SER A 16 -21.62 -2.71 -4.52
C SER A 16 -21.12 -3.50 -5.72
N ASN A 17 -21.94 -3.62 -6.77
CA ASN A 17 -21.64 -4.39 -7.97
C ASN A 17 -20.63 -3.67 -8.89
N THR A 18 -19.60 -3.06 -8.29
CA THR A 18 -18.69 -2.15 -8.96
C THR A 18 -17.45 -2.94 -9.40
N PRO A 19 -17.13 -2.97 -10.71
CA PRO A 19 -15.92 -3.63 -11.17
C PRO A 19 -14.68 -2.95 -10.56
N ILE A 20 -13.72 -3.76 -10.12
CA ILE A 20 -12.45 -3.26 -9.57
C ILE A 20 -11.71 -2.52 -10.70
N PRO A 21 -11.28 -1.27 -10.50
CA PRO A 21 -10.65 -0.49 -11.55
C PRO A 21 -9.28 -1.08 -11.92
N LYS A 22 -8.94 -1.01 -13.21
CA LYS A 22 -7.60 -1.34 -13.70
C LYS A 22 -6.68 -0.13 -13.60
N THR A 23 -5.43 -0.35 -13.22
CA THR A 23 -4.40 0.69 -13.13
C THR A 23 -3.05 0.18 -13.62
N THR A 24 -2.10 1.09 -13.80
CA THR A 24 -0.72 0.78 -14.16
C THR A 24 0.23 1.48 -13.17
N PRO A 25 0.84 0.75 -12.24
CA PRO A 25 1.83 1.31 -11.33
C PRO A 25 3.08 1.81 -12.07
N ASN A 26 3.59 2.97 -11.66
CA ASN A 26 4.81 3.58 -12.18
C ASN A 26 5.88 3.62 -11.09
N LEU A 27 6.94 2.83 -11.24
CA LEU A 27 8.07 2.78 -10.31
C LEU A 27 9.11 3.81 -10.74
N LEU A 28 9.18 4.94 -10.03
CA LEU A 28 10.07 6.05 -10.35
C LEU A 28 11.45 5.86 -9.70
N PRO A 29 12.56 6.32 -10.34
CA PRO A 29 13.91 6.19 -9.81
C PRO A 29 14.22 7.28 -8.77
N CYS A 30 13.25 7.61 -7.92
CA CYS A 30 13.36 8.63 -6.90
C CYS A 30 12.31 8.43 -5.80
N ARG A 31 12.59 8.98 -4.61
CA ARG A 31 11.63 9.00 -3.50
C ARG A 31 10.79 10.29 -3.55
N ILE A 32 9.47 10.13 -3.51
CA ILE A 32 8.53 11.23 -3.28
C ILE A 32 8.08 11.16 -1.82
N HIS A 33 8.26 12.26 -1.07
CA HIS A 33 7.89 12.30 0.35
C HIS A 33 6.38 12.44 0.58
N HIS A 34 5.66 12.99 -0.39
CA HIS A 34 4.22 13.13 -0.32
C HIS A 34 3.53 11.80 -0.63
N SER A 35 2.68 11.36 0.29
CA SER A 35 1.81 10.19 0.13
C SER A 35 0.36 10.67 0.12
N GLY A 36 -0.24 10.74 -1.07
CA GLY A 36 -1.61 11.22 -1.25
C GLY A 36 -1.96 11.41 -2.73
N SER A 37 -3.19 11.84 -3.00
CA SER A 37 -3.63 12.17 -4.35
C SER A 37 -2.84 13.36 -4.91
N VAL A 38 -2.49 13.29 -6.18
CA VAL A 38 -1.74 14.32 -6.92
C VAL A 38 -2.53 14.88 -8.12
N GLU A 39 -3.85 14.67 -8.12
CA GLU A 39 -4.73 15.10 -9.21
C GLU A 39 -4.74 16.64 -9.39
N PRO A 40 -4.74 17.15 -10.64
CA PRO A 40 -4.76 16.41 -11.91
C PRO A 40 -3.38 15.98 -12.41
N THR A 41 -3.25 14.70 -12.79
CA THR A 41 -1.96 14.10 -13.18
C THR A 41 -1.63 14.25 -14.67
N ASP A 42 -2.65 14.33 -15.54
CA ASP A 42 -2.53 14.26 -17.01
C ASP A 42 -1.62 15.34 -17.63
N SER A 43 -1.60 16.53 -17.03
CA SER A 43 -0.79 17.67 -17.50
C SER A 43 0.69 17.53 -17.16
N PHE A 44 1.03 16.77 -16.12
CA PHE A 44 2.39 16.69 -15.57
C PHE A 44 3.06 15.35 -15.84
N TRP A 45 2.28 14.30 -16.08
CA TRP A 45 2.77 12.96 -16.30
C TRP A 45 2.09 12.36 -17.54
N ASN A 46 2.83 12.36 -18.65
CA ASN A 46 2.34 11.83 -19.92
C ASN A 46 3.41 10.96 -20.59
N PRO A 47 3.54 9.69 -20.16
CA PRO A 47 4.39 8.70 -20.81
C PRO A 47 4.03 8.51 -22.28
N ARG A 48 5.00 8.70 -23.18
CA ARG A 48 4.85 8.43 -24.62
C ARG A 48 5.64 7.19 -25.00
N CYS A 49 5.09 6.35 -25.87
CA CYS A 49 5.85 5.23 -26.42
C CYS A 49 6.76 5.72 -27.55
N GLU A 50 8.06 5.41 -27.46
CA GLU A 50 9.08 5.76 -28.44
C GLU A 50 9.79 4.46 -28.86
N GLN A 51 9.79 4.11 -30.16
CA GLN A 51 10.20 2.80 -30.73
C GLN A 51 9.37 1.58 -30.30
N ASP A 52 8.85 0.85 -31.29
CA ASP A 52 8.30 -0.53 -31.26
C ASP A 52 7.43 -0.96 -30.04
N GLY A 53 6.92 -0.01 -29.26
CA GLY A 53 6.06 -0.21 -28.09
C GLY A 53 6.78 -0.54 -26.77
N ASN A 54 8.07 -0.91 -26.79
CA ASN A 54 8.75 -1.41 -25.59
C ASN A 54 9.31 -0.28 -24.69
N LEU A 55 9.79 0.80 -25.29
CA LEU A 55 10.35 1.94 -24.56
C LEU A 55 9.29 3.04 -24.37
N LYS A 56 9.01 3.39 -23.11
CA LYS A 56 8.24 4.58 -22.76
C LYS A 56 9.18 5.72 -22.39
N VAL A 57 8.84 6.94 -22.75
CA VAL A 57 9.60 8.15 -22.41
C VAL A 57 8.70 9.16 -21.74
N SER A 58 9.15 9.68 -20.61
CA SER A 58 8.46 10.73 -19.85
C SER A 58 9.48 11.68 -19.24
N TYR A 59 9.02 12.82 -18.75
CA TYR A 59 9.85 13.78 -18.03
C TYR A 59 9.28 13.98 -16.64
N PHE A 60 10.13 13.85 -15.63
CA PHE A 60 9.76 14.13 -14.25
C PHE A 60 10.69 15.17 -13.67
N ARG A 61 10.13 16.30 -13.22
CA ARG A 61 10.90 17.43 -12.66
C ARG A 61 12.05 17.89 -13.58
N GLY A 62 11.81 17.89 -14.90
CA GLY A 62 12.79 18.28 -15.92
C GLY A 62 13.84 17.21 -16.27
N ARG A 63 13.75 16.01 -15.70
CA ARG A 63 14.68 14.89 -15.99
C ARG A 63 14.02 13.89 -16.93
N LYS A 64 14.74 13.47 -17.98
CA LYS A 64 14.28 12.46 -18.92
C LYS A 64 14.30 11.08 -18.28
N LEU A 65 13.18 10.38 -18.35
CA LEU A 65 13.04 9.01 -17.86
C LEU A 65 12.74 8.06 -19.03
N HIS A 66 13.37 6.88 -18.99
CA HIS A 66 13.08 5.76 -19.88
C HIS A 66 12.37 4.68 -19.08
N GLY A 67 11.15 4.35 -19.50
CA GLY A 67 10.28 3.37 -18.87
C GLY A 67 10.32 2.05 -19.64
N LYS A 68 10.54 0.96 -18.91
CA LYS A 68 10.36 -0.42 -19.39
C LYS A 68 9.00 -0.92 -18.89
N THR A 69 8.17 -1.42 -19.79
CA THR A 69 6.92 -2.09 -19.41
C THR A 69 7.24 -3.53 -19.03
N LEU A 70 6.89 -3.92 -17.80
CA LEU A 70 7.06 -5.26 -17.29
C LEU A 70 5.68 -5.90 -17.09
N PRO A 71 5.28 -6.86 -17.95
CA PRO A 71 4.10 -7.67 -17.67
C PRO A 71 4.36 -8.53 -16.43
N LEU A 72 3.31 -8.80 -15.66
CA LEU A 72 3.40 -9.76 -14.58
C LEU A 72 3.56 -11.19 -15.13
N PRO A 73 4.24 -12.09 -14.41
CA PRO A 73 4.38 -13.48 -14.81
C PRO A 73 3.02 -14.19 -14.92
N GLU A 74 2.94 -15.22 -15.74
CA GLU A 74 1.70 -15.97 -15.95
C GLU A 74 1.15 -16.54 -14.63
N GLY A 75 -0.16 -16.45 -14.43
CA GLY A 75 -0.81 -16.91 -13.19
C GLY A 75 -0.74 -15.91 -12.03
N TYR A 76 0.00 -14.81 -12.16
CA TYR A 76 0.04 -13.74 -11.15
C TYR A 76 -0.90 -12.60 -11.47
N LYS A 77 -1.36 -11.93 -10.41
CA LYS A 77 -2.23 -10.77 -10.49
C LYS A 77 -1.76 -9.68 -9.53
N GLY A 78 -1.64 -8.46 -10.04
CA GLY A 78 -1.28 -7.30 -9.24
C GLY A 78 -2.51 -6.69 -8.58
N VAL A 79 -2.39 -6.33 -7.30
CA VAL A 79 -3.45 -5.63 -6.54
C VAL A 79 -2.87 -4.42 -5.83
N VAL A 80 -3.60 -3.32 -5.84
CA VAL A 80 -3.39 -2.16 -4.97
C VAL A 80 -4.40 -2.29 -3.83
N ALA A 81 -3.92 -2.41 -2.59
CA ALA A 81 -4.78 -2.63 -1.45
C ALA A 81 -4.47 -1.65 -0.31
N SER A 82 -5.52 -1.25 0.42
CA SER A 82 -5.41 -0.39 1.59
C SER A 82 -5.87 -1.09 2.86
N LYS A 83 -5.22 -0.78 3.97
CA LYS A 83 -5.62 -1.27 5.28
C LYS A 83 -6.92 -0.60 5.73
N VAL A 84 -7.92 -1.41 6.04
CA VAL A 84 -9.17 -0.97 6.66
C VAL A 84 -8.99 -1.00 8.16
N PHE A 85 -9.16 0.16 8.79
CA PHE A 85 -9.24 0.25 10.24
C PHE A 85 -10.72 0.29 10.65
N PRO A 86 -11.19 -0.60 11.55
CA PRO A 86 -12.55 -0.51 12.05
C PRO A 86 -12.72 0.85 12.73
N LYS A 87 -13.68 1.64 12.26
CA LYS A 87 -14.05 2.90 12.90
C LYS A 87 -14.61 2.54 14.28
N GLN A 88 -13.88 2.86 15.36
CA GLN A 88 -14.48 2.86 16.69
C GLN A 88 -15.60 3.91 16.68
N ASP A 89 -16.85 3.45 16.80
CA ASP A 89 -17.98 4.31 17.10
C ASP A 89 -17.73 4.99 18.44
N THR A 90 -17.18 6.20 18.40
CA THR A 90 -17.03 7.05 19.56
C THR A 90 -18.41 7.57 19.97
N LYS A 91 -19.20 6.73 20.65
CA LYS A 91 -20.29 7.20 21.50
C LYS A 91 -19.65 8.03 22.61
N LYS A 92 -19.56 9.34 22.42
CA LYS A 92 -19.09 10.29 23.44
C LYS A 92 -19.93 10.13 24.71
N PRO A 93 -19.36 9.78 25.89
CA PRO A 93 -20.04 10.05 27.14
C PRO A 93 -19.81 11.54 27.45
N ARG A 94 -20.90 12.32 27.39
CA ARG A 94 -20.97 13.59 28.14
C ARG A 94 -20.99 13.20 29.61
N LEU A 95 -20.15 13.80 30.45
CA LEU A 95 -20.62 14.43 31.70
C LEU A 95 -19.50 15.21 32.37
N ALA A 96 -19.89 16.42 32.77
CA ALA A 96 -19.16 17.40 33.54
C ALA A 96 -18.64 16.85 34.87
N HIS A 97 -17.44 17.28 35.27
CA HIS A 97 -17.23 17.77 36.62
C HIS A 97 -16.17 18.87 36.63
N GLU A 98 -16.55 19.94 37.30
CA GLU A 98 -15.78 21.15 37.58
C GLU A 98 -14.61 20.87 38.52
N MET A 99 -13.77 21.92 38.66
CA MET A 99 -12.87 22.20 39.79
C MET A 99 -11.58 21.38 39.85
N SER A 100 -10.47 21.88 40.39
CA SER A 100 -9.94 23.22 40.65
C SER A 100 -8.54 22.92 41.21
N PHE A 101 -7.55 23.72 40.83
CA PHE A 101 -6.23 23.74 41.44
C PHE A 101 -6.29 23.85 42.96
N ILE A 102 -5.79 22.86 43.73
CA ILE A 102 -5.12 23.02 45.04
C ILE A 102 -4.14 21.85 45.25
N MET A 103 -2.91 22.15 45.71
CA MET A 103 -1.84 21.22 46.12
C MET A 103 -1.91 20.85 47.62
N ASP A 104 -1.26 19.71 47.94
CA ASP A 104 -0.62 19.29 49.21
C ASP A 104 -1.33 18.41 50.28
N ASN A 105 -0.71 17.23 50.45
CA ASN A 105 -0.29 16.49 51.67
C ASN A 105 -1.20 15.46 52.41
N ASP A 106 -0.58 14.30 52.70
CA ASP A 106 -0.94 13.13 53.56
C ASP A 106 -1.95 12.04 53.05
N GLY A 107 -1.50 10.77 52.97
CA GLY A 107 -2.24 9.56 52.50
C GLY A 107 -3.30 8.99 53.49
N PRO A 108 -3.95 7.80 53.28
CA PRO A 108 -3.54 6.60 52.51
C PRO A 108 -4.65 5.94 51.61
N GLU A 109 -4.23 4.92 50.83
CA GLU A 109 -4.96 3.80 50.16
C GLU A 109 -6.44 3.93 49.69
N VAL A 110 -6.71 3.67 48.39
CA VAL A 110 -7.62 2.60 47.90
C VAL A 110 -7.50 2.34 46.39
N ILE A 111 -7.20 1.09 46.07
CA ILE A 111 -7.83 0.18 45.09
C ILE A 111 -7.85 0.58 43.60
N ASP A 112 -6.99 -0.13 42.87
CA ASP A 112 -6.97 -0.40 41.43
C ASP A 112 -8.31 -0.97 40.92
N LEU A 113 -9.01 -0.23 40.05
CA LEU A 113 -10.11 -0.72 39.22
C LEU A 113 -10.12 0.00 37.88
N GLU A 114 -8.99 0.01 37.20
CA GLU A 114 -8.99 0.23 35.75
C GLU A 114 -7.67 -0.33 35.24
N ALA A 115 -7.58 -1.67 35.28
CA ALA A 115 -6.85 -2.38 34.26
C ALA A 115 -7.32 -1.77 32.94
N GLU A 116 -6.52 -0.85 32.41
CA GLU A 116 -6.60 -0.36 31.06
C GLU A 116 -6.72 -1.62 30.22
N GLN A 117 -7.94 -1.96 29.82
CA GLN A 117 -8.19 -2.87 28.73
C GLN A 117 -7.63 -2.13 27.53
N GLN A 118 -6.29 -2.23 27.40
CA GLN A 118 -5.61 -2.00 26.15
C GLN A 118 -6.46 -2.73 25.14
N PRO A 119 -7.05 -2.03 24.16
CA PRO A 119 -7.85 -2.70 23.17
C PRO A 119 -6.93 -3.76 22.59
N GLU A 120 -7.27 -5.03 22.81
CA GLU A 120 -6.60 -6.15 22.15
C GLU A 120 -6.58 -5.78 20.68
N VAL A 121 -5.40 -5.39 20.20
CA VAL A 121 -5.20 -5.03 18.80
C VAL A 121 -5.53 -6.32 18.09
N GLN A 122 -6.71 -6.40 17.48
CA GLN A 122 -7.06 -7.53 16.63
C GLN A 122 -5.94 -7.59 15.59
N VAL A 123 -5.05 -8.57 15.76
CA VAL A 123 -3.89 -8.84 14.92
C VAL A 123 -4.44 -9.44 13.63
N GLY A 124 -5.04 -8.59 12.82
CA GLY A 124 -5.82 -8.97 11.66
C GLY A 124 -6.38 -7.72 10.99
N GLY A 125 -5.48 -6.90 10.43
CA GLY A 125 -5.90 -5.77 9.62
C GLY A 125 -6.55 -6.27 8.34
N ALA A 126 -7.84 -6.00 8.16
CA ALA A 126 -8.54 -6.25 6.91
C ALA A 126 -7.92 -5.38 5.79
N MET A 127 -7.67 -5.96 4.62
CA MET A 127 -7.18 -5.28 3.43
C MET A 127 -8.31 -5.20 2.39
N GLU A 128 -8.56 -3.99 1.89
CA GLU A 128 -9.52 -3.72 0.81
C GLU A 128 -8.76 -3.50 -0.51
N ILE A 129 -9.17 -4.20 -1.57
CA ILE A 129 -8.60 -4.05 -2.91
C ILE A 129 -9.19 -2.80 -3.55
N GLN A 130 -8.33 -1.84 -3.91
CA GLN A 130 -8.70 -0.59 -4.55
C GLN A 130 -8.59 -0.65 -6.07
N ALA A 131 -7.60 -1.38 -6.60
CA ALA A 131 -7.35 -1.51 -8.02
C ALA A 131 -6.57 -2.78 -8.34
N GLU A 132 -6.58 -3.17 -9.61
CA GLU A 132 -5.85 -4.32 -10.16
C GLU A 132 -4.94 -3.89 -11.31
N PHE A 133 -3.85 -4.61 -11.49
CA PHE A 133 -2.91 -4.36 -12.58
C PHE A 133 -2.30 -5.65 -13.12
N GLU A 134 -1.99 -5.64 -14.41
CA GLU A 134 -1.39 -6.77 -15.16
C GLU A 134 0.06 -6.48 -15.56
N GLU A 135 0.49 -5.22 -15.47
CA GLU A 135 1.83 -4.77 -15.79
C GLU A 135 2.27 -3.64 -14.85
N VAL A 136 3.58 -3.45 -14.73
CA VAL A 136 4.20 -2.31 -14.05
C VAL A 136 5.17 -1.62 -14.98
N VAL A 137 5.32 -0.30 -14.88
CA VAL A 137 6.33 0.44 -15.64
C VAL A 137 7.47 0.84 -14.72
N VAL A 138 8.67 0.32 -15.00
CA VAL A 138 9.89 0.67 -14.27
C VAL A 138 10.63 1.76 -15.01
N TRP A 139 10.87 2.88 -14.34
CA TRP A 139 11.50 4.06 -14.92
C TRP A 139 12.96 4.20 -14.48
N GLY A 140 13.86 4.29 -15.45
CA GLY A 140 15.27 4.62 -15.25
C GLY A 140 15.60 6.05 -15.68
N HIS A 141 16.61 6.66 -15.05
CA HIS A 141 17.10 7.97 -15.44
C HIS A 141 18.01 7.86 -16.67
N GLU A 142 17.58 8.42 -17.80
CA GLU A 142 18.29 8.44 -19.09
C GLU A 142 18.71 7.06 -19.67
N HIS A 143 18.43 5.97 -18.96
CA HIS A 143 18.72 4.60 -19.36
C HIS A 143 17.51 3.70 -19.10
N LEU A 144 17.35 2.69 -19.95
CA LEU A 144 16.31 1.67 -19.76
C LEU A 144 16.69 0.78 -18.58
N ALA A 145 15.73 0.50 -17.69
CA ALA A 145 15.95 -0.42 -16.59
C ALA A 145 16.13 -1.86 -17.11
N ASP A 146 17.16 -2.56 -16.65
CA ASP A 146 17.45 -3.95 -16.99
C ASP A 146 17.57 -4.83 -15.73
N ALA A 147 17.58 -6.15 -15.90
CA ALA A 147 17.70 -7.09 -14.78
C ALA A 147 19.08 -7.01 -14.09
N GLY A 148 20.11 -6.51 -14.79
CA GLY A 148 21.46 -6.32 -14.26
C GLY A 148 21.53 -5.21 -13.20
N GLY A 149 20.79 -4.11 -13.39
CA GLY A 149 20.84 -2.93 -12.53
C GLY A 149 19.60 -2.68 -11.67
N ASP A 150 18.43 -3.17 -12.08
CA ASP A 150 17.15 -2.86 -11.43
C ASP A 150 16.56 -4.07 -10.69
N ALA A 151 16.32 -3.90 -9.39
CA ALA A 151 15.82 -4.96 -8.52
C ALA A 151 14.37 -5.37 -8.81
N TYR A 152 13.54 -4.45 -9.33
CA TYR A 152 12.15 -4.76 -9.69
C TYR A 152 12.09 -5.56 -10.98
N VAL A 153 12.89 -5.17 -11.98
CA VAL A 153 13.04 -5.95 -13.22
C VAL A 153 13.47 -7.38 -12.90
N ARG A 154 14.55 -7.53 -12.12
CA ARG A 154 15.06 -8.84 -11.69
C ARG A 154 14.04 -9.62 -10.86
N GLY A 155 13.35 -8.94 -9.94
CA GLY A 155 12.35 -9.56 -9.08
C GLY A 155 11.20 -10.16 -9.89
N VAL A 156 10.67 -9.41 -10.86
CA VAL A 156 9.53 -9.85 -11.67
C VAL A 156 9.96 -10.90 -12.71
N GLU A 157 11.08 -10.70 -13.41
CA GLU A 157 11.49 -11.57 -14.52
C GLU A 157 12.17 -12.88 -14.05
N GLU A 158 12.88 -12.85 -12.92
CA GLU A 158 13.70 -14.00 -12.48
C GLU A 158 13.20 -14.59 -11.16
N TRP A 159 13.01 -13.76 -10.13
CA TRP A 159 12.78 -14.25 -8.77
C TRP A 159 11.44 -14.96 -8.62
N VAL A 160 10.38 -14.47 -9.26
CA VAL A 160 9.06 -15.10 -9.20
C VAL A 160 9.10 -16.54 -9.73
N GLY A 161 9.63 -16.74 -10.95
CA GLY A 161 9.74 -18.08 -11.54
C GLY A 161 10.72 -18.99 -10.78
N PHE A 162 11.80 -18.42 -10.22
CA PHE A 162 12.69 -19.18 -9.34
C PHE A 162 11.96 -19.69 -8.09
N ALA A 163 11.20 -18.82 -7.41
CA ALA A 163 10.46 -19.18 -6.21
C ALA A 163 9.40 -20.26 -6.48
N GLU A 164 8.68 -20.18 -7.60
CA GLU A 164 7.74 -21.23 -8.02
C GLU A 164 8.42 -22.59 -8.12
N ARG A 165 9.63 -22.65 -8.69
CA ARG A 165 10.35 -23.91 -8.85
C ARG A 165 10.82 -24.48 -7.52
N VAL A 166 11.29 -23.63 -6.61
CA VAL A 166 11.70 -24.03 -5.26
C VAL A 166 10.53 -24.63 -4.47
N HIS A 167 9.33 -24.06 -4.61
CA HIS A 167 8.15 -24.45 -3.85
C HIS A 167 7.20 -25.41 -4.59
N SER A 168 7.66 -26.00 -5.69
CA SER A 168 6.85 -26.93 -6.51
C SER A 168 6.74 -28.36 -5.94
N PHE A 169 7.34 -28.63 -4.79
CA PHE A 169 7.38 -29.93 -4.10
C PHE A 169 6.85 -29.81 -2.67
#